data_AF-A0A524H7I7-F1
#
_entry.id   AF-A0A524H7I7-F1
#
_cell.length_a   1.000
_cell.length_b   1.000
_cell.length_c   1.000
_cell.angle_alpha   90.00
_cell.angle_beta   90.00
_cell.angle_gamma   90.00
#
_symmetry.space_group_name_H-M   'P 1'
#
loop_
_entity.id
_entity.type
_entity.pdbx_description
1 polymer ?
#
loop_
_entity_poly.entity_id
_entity_poly.type
_entity_poly.pdbx_seq_one_letter_code
_entity_poly.pdbx_strand_id
1 'polypeptide(L)'
;MFNLTKNYRILEFIKSVYAIIDRMCGYPSQKKKFYEQHGYHLNFLNPKTFNEKIVWKKINDRNPLLPITADKFCVREYIVNQLGEEGAKAILIPLFYVTDDPKSIPFDRLPERYIIKSNHGSGQNLIINGKTTYTNEEIIRICANWLRKSYGLTKHEWAYQKIKRKILIEELIMEEDGSIPKDFKFYVFQGKCEMVMVIFDRFIGPTRTLYTPEWEIIPLPSNSPA
;
A
#
# COMPACT_ATOMS: atom_id res chain seq x y z
N MET A 1 -16.92 -24.83 -8.67
CA MET A 1 -16.42 -23.82 -7.70
C MET A 1 -15.54 -24.42 -6.57
N PHE A 2 -15.58 -25.73 -6.29
CA PHE A 2 -14.84 -26.39 -5.19
C PHE A 2 -13.31 -26.55 -5.38
N ASN A 3 -12.78 -26.52 -6.60
CA ASN A 3 -11.34 -26.73 -6.86
C ASN A 3 -10.46 -25.48 -6.74
N LEU A 4 -11.00 -24.28 -7.02
CA LEU A 4 -10.21 -23.05 -6.99
C LEU A 4 -9.82 -22.67 -5.57
N THR A 5 -10.76 -22.71 -4.62
CA THR A 5 -10.53 -22.40 -3.20
C THR A 5 -9.52 -23.34 -2.54
N LYS A 6 -9.52 -24.63 -2.91
CA LYS A 6 -8.55 -25.62 -2.43
C LYS A 6 -7.12 -25.27 -2.89
N ASN A 7 -6.96 -24.91 -4.16
CA ASN A 7 -5.67 -24.50 -4.72
C ASN A 7 -5.13 -23.22 -4.08
N TYR A 8 -5.99 -22.24 -3.77
CA TYR A 8 -5.56 -21.03 -3.05
C TYR A 8 -5.09 -21.31 -1.63
N ARG A 9 -5.82 -22.14 -0.86
CA ARG A 9 -5.38 -22.52 0.50
C ARG A 9 -4.02 -23.22 0.48
N ILE A 10 -3.79 -24.08 -0.51
CA ILE A 10 -2.49 -24.74 -0.72
C ILE A 10 -1.39 -23.70 -1.02
N LEU A 11 -1.64 -22.76 -1.93
CA LEU A 11 -0.67 -21.70 -2.25
C LEU A 11 -0.35 -20.81 -1.04
N GLU A 12 -1.35 -20.43 -0.24
CA GLU A 12 -1.14 -19.63 0.98
C GLU A 12 -0.38 -20.43 2.05
N PHE A 13 -0.65 -21.73 2.17
CA PHE A 13 0.13 -22.62 3.02
C PHE A 13 1.59 -22.70 2.57
N ILE A 14 1.85 -22.90 1.27
CA ILE A 14 3.21 -22.93 0.71
C ILE A 14 3.95 -21.61 0.98
N LYS A 15 3.29 -20.46 0.78
CA LYS A 15 3.88 -19.15 1.11
C LYS A 15 4.21 -19.01 2.60
N SER A 16 3.36 -19.56 3.47
CA SER A 16 3.56 -19.54 4.92
C SER A 16 4.77 -20.39 5.30
N VAL A 17 4.87 -21.62 4.76
CA VAL A 17 6.03 -22.50 4.95
C VAL A 17 7.31 -21.83 4.43
N TYR A 18 7.26 -21.24 3.23
CA TYR A 18 8.38 -20.49 2.67
C TYR A 18 8.83 -19.34 3.59
N ALA A 19 7.90 -18.54 4.10
CA ALA A 19 8.21 -17.44 5.00
C ALA A 19 8.81 -17.94 6.34
N ILE A 20 8.37 -19.09 6.84
CA ILE A 20 8.94 -19.72 8.04
C ILE A 20 10.37 -20.20 7.77
N ILE A 21 10.60 -20.92 6.67
CA ILE A 21 11.93 -21.41 6.29
C ILE A 21 12.89 -20.22 6.08
N ASP A 22 12.45 -19.19 5.35
CA ASP A 22 13.25 -18.00 5.12
C ASP A 22 13.63 -17.33 6.45
N ARG A 23 12.71 -17.25 7.41
CA ARG A 23 12.99 -16.74 8.75
C ARG A 23 14.01 -17.61 9.50
N MET A 24 13.80 -18.92 9.54
CA MET A 24 14.67 -19.86 10.27
C MET A 24 16.09 -19.88 9.73
N CYS A 25 16.26 -19.69 8.42
CA CYS A 25 17.56 -19.63 7.75
C CYS A 25 18.21 -18.24 7.79
N GLY A 26 17.71 -17.30 8.59
CA GLY A 26 18.29 -15.96 8.73
C GLY A 26 18.02 -15.04 7.52
N TYR A 27 16.84 -15.15 6.92
CA TYR A 27 16.28 -14.30 5.86
C TYR A 27 17.10 -14.25 4.56
N PRO A 28 17.53 -15.39 3.97
CA PRO A 28 18.33 -15.40 2.75
C PRO A 28 17.60 -14.71 1.56
N SER A 29 16.28 -14.84 1.46
CA SER A 29 15.51 -14.19 0.39
C SER A 29 15.51 -12.67 0.52
N GLN A 30 15.45 -12.14 1.75
CA GLN A 30 15.48 -10.70 1.99
C GLN A 30 16.88 -10.15 1.73
N LYS A 31 17.93 -10.87 2.16
CA LYS A 31 19.32 -10.49 1.90
C LYS A 31 19.62 -10.44 0.40
N LYS A 32 19.20 -11.46 -0.35
CA LYS A 32 19.37 -11.52 -1.80
C LYS A 32 18.66 -10.36 -2.51
N LYS A 33 17.36 -10.17 -2.25
CA LYS A 33 16.58 -9.07 -2.85
C LYS A 33 17.14 -7.70 -2.52
N PHE A 34 17.57 -7.51 -1.27
CA PHE A 34 18.19 -6.26 -0.83
C PHE A 34 19.48 -5.97 -1.60
N TYR A 35 20.36 -6.97 -1.75
CA TYR A 35 21.59 -6.82 -2.53
C TYR A 35 21.30 -6.50 -4.00
N GLU A 36 20.36 -7.21 -4.62
CA GLU A 36 19.95 -6.98 -6.02
C GLU A 36 19.40 -5.55 -6.23
N GLN A 37 18.71 -4.98 -5.23
CA GLN A 37 18.10 -3.65 -5.33
C GLN A 37 19.03 -2.50 -4.97
N HIS A 38 20.03 -2.74 -4.11
CA HIS A 38 20.82 -1.67 -3.50
C HIS A 38 22.33 -1.80 -3.73
N GLY A 39 22.81 -2.95 -4.20
CA GLY A 39 24.22 -3.18 -4.52
C GLY A 39 25.15 -3.39 -3.30
N TYR A 40 24.60 -3.57 -2.10
CA TYR A 40 25.38 -3.89 -0.89
C TYR A 40 24.64 -4.87 0.02
N HIS A 41 25.38 -5.52 0.92
CA HIS A 41 24.83 -6.55 1.81
C HIS A 41 24.04 -5.94 2.98
N LEU A 42 22.86 -6.50 3.24
CA LEU A 42 22.00 -6.14 4.35
C LEU A 42 22.62 -6.51 5.70
N ASN A 43 22.85 -5.53 6.58
CA ASN A 43 23.24 -5.77 7.97
C ASN A 43 22.02 -5.67 8.91
N PHE A 44 21.55 -6.83 9.39
CA PHE A 44 20.45 -6.89 10.35
C PHE A 44 20.83 -6.48 11.78
N LEU A 45 22.08 -6.69 12.16
CA LEU A 45 22.54 -6.50 13.53
C LEU A 45 22.82 -5.02 13.84
N ASN A 46 23.29 -4.29 12.83
CA ASN A 46 23.62 -2.89 12.93
C ASN A 46 23.20 -2.14 11.66
N PRO A 47 21.89 -1.91 11.44
CA PRO A 47 21.40 -1.22 10.26
C PRO A 47 21.85 0.25 10.29
N LYS A 48 22.54 0.71 9.23
CA LYS A 48 23.07 2.08 9.14
C LYS A 48 22.33 2.93 8.12
N THR A 49 21.83 2.34 7.04
CA THR A 49 21.10 3.08 6.01
C THR A 49 19.60 3.09 6.25
N PHE A 50 18.88 4.02 5.61
CA PHE A 50 17.42 4.03 5.59
C PHE A 50 16.85 2.69 5.09
N ASN A 51 17.38 2.15 3.98
CA ASN A 51 16.89 0.91 3.39
C ASN A 51 17.11 -0.28 4.32
N GLU A 52 18.28 -0.38 4.98
CA GLU A 52 18.52 -1.42 5.99
C GLU A 52 17.54 -1.30 7.16
N LYS A 53 17.28 -0.07 7.63
CA LYS A 53 16.33 0.20 8.71
C LYS A 53 14.90 -0.15 8.34
N ILE A 54 14.48 0.06 7.08
CA ILE A 54 13.17 -0.39 6.60
C ILE A 54 13.07 -1.92 6.66
N VAL A 55 14.09 -2.65 6.22
CA VAL A 55 14.06 -4.12 6.29
C VAL A 55 14.10 -4.61 7.74
N TRP A 56 14.90 -3.97 8.60
CA TRP A 56 14.91 -4.22 10.03
C TRP A 56 13.51 -4.00 10.65
N LYS A 57 12.82 -2.91 10.30
CA LYS A 57 11.45 -2.65 10.81
C LYS A 57 10.47 -3.73 10.37
N LYS A 58 10.48 -4.13 9.09
CA LYS A 58 9.62 -5.24 8.62
C LYS A 58 9.81 -6.49 9.47
N ILE A 59 11.05 -6.82 9.83
CA ILE A 59 11.38 -8.07 10.50
C ILE A 59 11.25 -7.99 12.02
N ASN A 60 11.65 -6.89 12.66
CA ASN A 60 11.79 -6.80 14.12
C ASN A 60 10.78 -5.87 14.79
N ASP A 61 10.31 -4.83 14.11
CA ASP A 61 9.41 -3.86 14.71
C ASP A 61 8.02 -4.48 14.92
N ARG A 62 7.50 -4.38 16.15
CA ARG A 62 6.17 -4.88 16.55
C ARG A 62 5.26 -3.78 17.08
N ASN A 63 5.53 -2.53 16.69
CA ASN A 63 4.68 -1.40 17.02
C ASN A 63 3.21 -1.69 16.64
N PRO A 64 2.27 -1.64 17.60
CA PRO A 64 0.86 -1.94 17.36
C PRO A 64 0.17 -0.94 16.43
N LEU A 65 0.76 0.22 16.16
CA LEU A 65 0.25 1.18 15.16
C LEU A 65 0.48 0.74 13.71
N LEU A 66 1.39 -0.20 13.45
CA LEU A 66 1.71 -0.61 12.07
C LEU A 66 0.52 -1.29 11.37
N PRO A 67 -0.20 -2.25 11.98
CA PRO A 67 -1.43 -2.79 11.37
C PRO A 67 -2.52 -1.73 11.16
N ILE A 68 -2.65 -0.77 12.09
CA ILE A 68 -3.68 0.28 12.02
C ILE A 68 -3.41 1.21 10.84
N THR A 69 -2.18 1.70 10.72
CA THR A 69 -1.79 2.66 9.67
C THR A 69 -1.61 2.01 8.30
N ALA A 70 -1.35 0.69 8.25
CA ALA A 70 -1.33 -0.07 7.00
C ALA A 70 -2.73 -0.41 6.46
N ASP A 71 -3.75 -0.43 7.33
CA ASP A 71 -5.15 -0.66 6.98
C ASP A 71 -5.82 0.64 6.52
N LYS A 72 -6.11 0.75 5.21
CA LYS A 72 -6.76 1.95 4.65
C LYS A 72 -8.13 2.26 5.24
N PHE A 73 -8.77 1.30 5.90
CA PHE A 73 -10.03 1.51 6.61
C PHE A 73 -9.78 1.95 8.06
N CYS A 74 -9.05 1.15 8.85
CA CYS A 74 -8.84 1.46 10.27
C CYS A 74 -8.04 2.75 10.49
N VAL A 75 -7.17 3.15 9.55
CA VAL A 75 -6.42 4.41 9.66
C VAL A 75 -7.33 5.65 9.74
N ARG A 76 -8.56 5.55 9.22
CA ARG A 76 -9.52 6.67 9.21
C ARG A 76 -9.93 7.05 10.64
N GLU A 77 -10.25 6.08 11.48
CA GLU A 77 -10.56 6.30 12.90
C GLU A 77 -9.33 6.80 13.67
N TYR A 78 -8.15 6.26 13.36
CA TYR A 78 -6.89 6.77 13.93
C TYR A 78 -6.71 8.27 13.63
N ILE A 79 -6.97 8.71 12.39
CA ILE A 79 -6.87 10.12 11.99
C ILE A 79 -7.87 10.99 12.77
N VAL A 80 -9.13 10.56 12.91
CA VAL A 80 -10.14 11.26 13.72
C VAL A 80 -9.67 11.43 15.17
N ASN A 81 -9.13 10.35 15.76
CA ASN A 81 -8.63 10.40 17.14
C ASN A 81 -7.40 11.31 17.32
N GLN A 82 -6.60 11.53 16.27
CA GLN A 82 -5.41 12.40 16.34
C GLN A 82 -5.72 13.86 16.04
N LEU A 83 -6.62 14.14 15.09
CA LEU A 83 -6.85 15.49 14.55
C LEU A 83 -8.23 16.07 14.91
N GLY A 84 -9.10 15.30 15.54
CA GLY A 84 -10.51 15.63 15.72
C GLY A 84 -11.31 15.48 14.41
N GLU A 85 -12.63 15.59 14.52
CA GLU A 85 -13.56 15.42 13.38
C GLU A 85 -13.30 16.43 12.26
N GLU A 86 -13.14 17.72 12.59
CA GLU A 86 -12.90 18.78 11.59
C GLU A 86 -11.55 18.59 10.89
N GLY A 87 -10.50 18.25 11.64
CA GLY A 87 -9.17 17.98 11.08
C GLY A 87 -9.16 16.74 10.19
N ALA A 88 -9.88 15.69 10.60
CA ALA A 88 -10.04 14.48 9.81
C ALA A 88 -10.85 14.72 8.53
N LYS A 89 -11.95 15.47 8.61
CA LYS A 89 -12.79 15.84 7.46
C LYS A 89 -12.02 16.63 6.41
N ALA A 90 -11.04 17.44 6.82
CA ALA A 90 -10.19 18.20 5.91
C ALA A 90 -9.23 17.33 5.07
N ILE A 91 -8.92 16.09 5.51
CA ILE A 91 -7.91 15.24 4.85
C ILE A 91 -8.42 13.85 4.42
N LEU A 92 -9.47 13.34 5.05
CA LEU A 92 -10.03 12.03 4.73
C LEU A 92 -10.90 12.12 3.48
N ILE A 93 -10.55 11.30 2.51
CA ILE A 93 -11.31 11.19 1.27
C ILE A 93 -12.70 10.60 1.56
N PRO A 94 -13.78 11.16 0.98
CA PRO A 94 -15.11 10.59 1.10
C PRO A 94 -15.14 9.10 0.75
N LEU A 95 -15.73 8.33 1.66
CA LEU A 95 -15.91 6.89 1.52
C LEU A 95 -17.37 6.63 1.12
N PHE A 96 -17.58 6.15 -0.10
CA PHE A 96 -18.91 5.84 -0.61
C PHE A 96 -19.43 4.49 -0.14
N TYR A 97 -18.54 3.49 -0.05
CA TYR A 97 -18.95 2.15 0.35
C TYR A 97 -17.79 1.34 0.95
N VAL A 98 -18.13 0.41 1.86
CA VAL A 98 -17.19 -0.57 2.41
C VAL A 98 -17.87 -1.92 2.53
N THR A 99 -17.20 -2.98 2.09
CA THR A 99 -17.75 -4.35 2.17
C THR A 99 -16.65 -5.41 2.28
N ASP A 100 -16.98 -6.55 2.88
CA ASP A 100 -16.21 -7.80 2.76
C ASP A 100 -16.88 -8.83 1.83
N ASP A 101 -18.03 -8.49 1.24
CA ASP A 101 -18.67 -9.21 0.13
C ASP A 101 -18.73 -8.32 -1.13
N PRO A 102 -17.86 -8.54 -2.13
CA PRO A 102 -17.88 -7.75 -3.36
C PRO A 102 -19.21 -7.78 -4.11
N LYS A 103 -20.06 -8.80 -3.93
CA LYS A 103 -21.38 -8.86 -4.58
C LYS A 103 -22.36 -7.84 -4.01
N SER A 104 -22.10 -7.28 -2.83
CA SER A 104 -22.96 -6.28 -2.20
C SER A 104 -22.70 -4.86 -2.72
N ILE A 105 -21.72 -4.67 -3.61
CA ILE A 105 -21.37 -3.35 -4.15
C ILE A 105 -22.58 -2.76 -4.89
N PRO A 106 -23.09 -1.57 -4.48
CA PRO A 106 -24.28 -0.98 -5.05
C PRO A 106 -23.94 -0.15 -6.30
N PHE A 107 -23.51 -0.80 -7.38
CA PHE A 107 -23.01 -0.13 -8.60
C PHE A 107 -23.95 0.96 -9.13
N ASP A 108 -25.25 0.72 -9.10
CA ASP A 108 -26.27 1.66 -9.59
C ASP A 108 -26.42 2.94 -8.75
N ARG A 109 -25.79 2.99 -7.56
CA ARG A 109 -25.81 4.14 -6.64
C ARG A 109 -24.47 4.86 -6.55
N LEU A 110 -23.43 4.33 -7.20
CA LEU A 110 -22.11 4.96 -7.21
C LEU A 110 -22.10 6.13 -8.20
N PRO A 111 -21.29 7.18 -7.93
CA PRO A 111 -21.09 8.24 -8.92
C PRO A 111 -20.41 7.70 -10.18
N GLU A 112 -20.36 8.51 -11.25
CA GLU A 112 -19.70 8.15 -12.50
C GLU A 112 -18.20 7.86 -12.32
N ARG A 113 -17.57 8.49 -11.31
CA ARG A 113 -16.14 8.38 -11.04
C ARG A 113 -15.87 8.00 -9.59
N TYR A 114 -15.07 6.94 -9.41
CA TYR A 114 -14.69 6.45 -8.09
C TYR A 114 -13.45 5.56 -8.20
N ILE A 115 -12.83 5.30 -7.06
CA ILE A 115 -11.72 4.35 -6.95
C ILE A 115 -12.08 3.22 -6.00
N ILE A 116 -11.85 1.99 -6.45
CA ILE A 116 -12.02 0.78 -5.65
C ILE A 116 -10.66 0.36 -5.13
N LYS A 117 -10.54 0.03 -3.85
CA LYS A 117 -9.27 -0.39 -3.22
C LYS A 117 -9.50 -1.55 -2.27
N SER A 118 -8.53 -2.45 -2.17
CA SER A 118 -8.43 -3.30 -0.97
C SER A 118 -7.81 -2.50 0.19
N ASN A 119 -8.26 -2.73 1.42
CA ASN A 119 -7.64 -2.08 2.58
C ASN A 119 -6.26 -2.65 2.98
N HIS A 120 -6.02 -3.93 2.68
CA HIS A 120 -4.99 -4.75 3.31
C HIS A 120 -3.76 -5.03 2.41
N GLY A 121 -3.51 -4.20 1.41
CA GLY A 121 -2.39 -4.41 0.49
C GLY A 121 -2.03 -3.20 -0.36
N SER A 122 -1.11 -3.41 -1.30
CA SER A 122 -0.67 -2.41 -2.28
C SER A 122 -0.79 -2.94 -3.71
N GLY A 123 -0.98 -2.04 -4.68
CA GLY A 123 -1.26 -2.38 -6.08
C GLY A 123 -2.64 -3.01 -6.32
N GLN A 124 -3.54 -2.93 -5.34
CA GLN A 124 -4.90 -3.46 -5.40
C GLN A 124 -5.90 -2.30 -5.44
N ASN A 125 -5.94 -1.62 -6.59
CA ASN A 125 -6.87 -0.53 -6.87
C ASN A 125 -7.40 -0.61 -8.31
N LEU A 126 -8.61 -0.11 -8.53
CA LEU A 126 -9.24 0.07 -9.83
C LEU A 126 -9.80 1.49 -9.91
N ILE A 127 -9.43 2.23 -10.97
CA ILE A 127 -9.96 3.56 -11.25
C ILE A 127 -11.13 3.41 -12.21
N ILE A 128 -12.29 3.93 -11.82
CA ILE A 128 -13.48 4.04 -12.66
C ILE A 128 -13.68 5.52 -12.96
N ASN A 129 -13.54 5.91 -14.23
CA ASN A 129 -13.54 7.32 -14.64
C ASN A 129 -14.32 7.56 -15.95
N GLY A 130 -15.31 6.72 -16.25
CA GLY A 130 -16.10 6.76 -17.49
C GLY A 130 -15.37 6.27 -18.76
N LYS A 131 -14.04 6.19 -18.74
CA LYS A 131 -13.23 5.59 -19.83
C LYS A 131 -12.88 4.12 -19.57
N THR A 132 -13.02 3.67 -18.33
CA THR A 132 -12.72 2.29 -17.93
C THR A 132 -13.80 1.33 -18.41
N THR A 133 -13.40 0.18 -18.96
CA THR A 133 -14.31 -0.79 -19.61
C THR A 133 -14.67 -2.01 -18.74
N TYR A 134 -14.48 -1.95 -17.42
CA TYR A 134 -14.79 -3.10 -16.56
C TYR A 134 -16.30 -3.31 -16.41
N THR A 135 -16.75 -4.56 -16.53
CA THR A 135 -18.12 -4.91 -16.12
C THR A 135 -18.22 -5.06 -14.59
N ASN A 136 -19.44 -4.96 -14.05
CA ASN A 136 -19.69 -5.19 -12.62
C ASN A 136 -19.20 -6.58 -12.18
N GLU A 137 -19.39 -7.62 -13.01
CA GLU A 137 -18.93 -8.98 -12.73
C GLU A 137 -17.41 -9.08 -12.70
N GLU A 138 -16.69 -8.35 -13.57
CA GLU A 138 -15.23 -8.30 -13.56
C GLU A 138 -14.71 -7.64 -12.30
N ILE A 139 -15.30 -6.50 -11.90
CA ILE A 139 -14.98 -5.81 -10.65
C ILE A 139 -15.18 -6.74 -9.45
N ILE A 140 -16.32 -7.42 -9.37
CA ILE A 140 -16.64 -8.39 -8.31
C ILE A 140 -15.58 -9.50 -8.27
N ARG A 141 -15.19 -10.06 -9.43
CA ARG A 141 -14.18 -11.12 -9.51
C ARG A 141 -12.80 -10.65 -9.04
N ILE A 142 -12.39 -9.44 -9.45
CA ILE A 142 -11.11 -8.83 -9.05
C ILE A 142 -11.08 -8.59 -7.54
N CYS A 143 -12.13 -7.96 -7.00
CA CYS A 143 -12.27 -7.70 -5.57
C CYS A 143 -12.28 -8.99 -4.75
N ALA A 144 -13.04 -10.00 -5.18
CA ALA A 144 -13.08 -11.30 -4.52
C ALA A 144 -11.71 -12.00 -4.54
N ASN A 145 -10.91 -11.79 -5.59
CA ASN A 145 -9.55 -12.30 -5.67
C ASN A 145 -8.59 -11.56 -4.73
N TRP A 146 -8.73 -10.24 -4.58
CA TRP A 146 -7.98 -9.47 -3.59
C TRP A 146 -8.25 -9.96 -2.17
N LEU A 147 -9.52 -10.06 -1.76
CA LEU A 147 -9.90 -10.52 -0.42
C LEU A 147 -9.39 -11.93 -0.07
N ARG A 148 -9.14 -12.78 -1.07
CA ARG A 148 -8.59 -14.13 -0.87
C ARG A 148 -7.09 -14.15 -0.61
N LYS A 149 -6.33 -13.17 -1.08
CA LYS A 149 -4.85 -13.17 -1.03
C LYS A 149 -4.35 -12.57 0.28
N SER A 150 -3.37 -13.21 0.93
CA SER A 150 -2.56 -12.50 1.93
C SER A 150 -1.60 -11.54 1.21
N TYR A 151 -1.38 -10.36 1.81
CA TYR A 151 -0.41 -9.39 1.33
C TYR A 151 0.80 -9.34 2.25
N GLY A 152 2.00 -9.23 1.70
CA GLY A 152 3.21 -8.98 2.48
C GLY A 152 3.87 -10.21 3.13
N LEU A 153 3.24 -11.39 3.11
CA LEU A 153 3.74 -12.61 3.77
C LEU A 153 5.17 -12.98 3.32
N THR A 154 5.41 -13.07 2.00
CA THR A 154 6.74 -13.40 1.43
C THR A 154 7.73 -12.24 1.48
N LYS A 155 7.30 -11.07 1.95
CA LYS A 155 8.13 -9.87 2.18
C LYS A 155 8.42 -9.64 3.68
N HIS A 156 7.92 -10.52 4.55
CA HIS A 156 7.91 -10.38 6.00
C HIS A 156 7.23 -9.10 6.50
N GLU A 157 6.27 -8.57 5.76
CA GLU A 157 5.49 -7.39 6.15
C GLU A 157 4.31 -7.84 7.04
N TRP A 158 4.63 -8.22 8.28
CA TRP A 158 3.69 -8.85 9.22
C TRP A 158 2.43 -8.00 9.50
N ALA A 159 2.54 -6.67 9.43
CA ALA A 159 1.47 -5.75 9.77
C ALA A 159 0.21 -5.99 8.93
N TYR A 160 0.37 -6.34 7.65
CA TYR A 160 -0.76 -6.65 6.77
C TYR A 160 -1.50 -7.93 7.13
N GLN A 161 -0.86 -8.87 7.85
CA GLN A 161 -1.44 -10.20 8.12
C GLN A 161 -2.61 -10.14 9.11
N LYS A 162 -2.65 -9.12 9.98
CA LYS A 162 -3.69 -8.94 10.99
C LYS A 162 -4.92 -8.19 10.49
N ILE A 163 -4.85 -7.61 9.29
CA ILE A 163 -5.89 -6.73 8.76
C ILE A 163 -7.12 -7.55 8.33
N LYS A 164 -8.29 -7.21 8.86
CA LYS A 164 -9.56 -7.74 8.36
C LYS A 164 -9.78 -7.19 6.95
N ARG A 165 -9.86 -8.07 5.97
CA ARG A 165 -9.85 -7.71 4.55
C ARG A 165 -11.20 -7.13 4.14
N LYS A 166 -11.16 -5.95 3.54
CA LYS A 166 -12.31 -5.20 3.04
C LYS A 166 -12.00 -4.57 1.69
N ILE A 167 -13.05 -4.28 0.94
CA ILE A 167 -13.06 -3.44 -0.24
C ILE A 167 -13.63 -2.09 0.16
N LEU A 168 -12.94 -1.03 -0.26
CA LEU A 168 -13.32 0.37 -0.05
C LEU A 168 -13.61 0.96 -1.42
N ILE A 169 -14.67 1.75 -1.50
CA ILE A 169 -15.00 2.59 -2.65
C ILE A 169 -14.97 4.03 -2.17
N GLU A 170 -14.02 4.80 -2.70
CA GLU A 170 -13.76 6.18 -2.30
C GLU A 170 -13.95 7.11 -3.50
N GLU A 171 -14.08 8.39 -3.20
CA GLU A 171 -13.98 9.44 -4.21
C GLU A 171 -12.65 9.34 -4.97
N LEU A 172 -12.74 9.48 -6.30
CA LEU A 172 -11.57 9.62 -7.15
C LEU A 172 -11.16 11.10 -7.15
N ILE A 173 -10.12 11.43 -6.40
CA ILE A 173 -9.54 12.78 -6.43
C ILE A 173 -8.91 13.02 -7.80
N MET A 174 -9.19 14.19 -8.38
CA MET A 174 -8.61 14.66 -9.63
C MET A 174 -8.26 16.15 -9.50
N GLU A 175 -7.31 16.60 -10.31
CA GLU A 175 -7.03 18.02 -10.52
C GLU A 175 -8.12 18.66 -11.41
N GLU A 176 -8.15 19.99 -11.49
CA GLU A 176 -9.13 20.74 -12.31
C GLU A 176 -9.10 20.37 -13.80
N ASP A 177 -7.91 20.01 -14.32
CA ASP A 177 -7.71 19.59 -15.70
C ASP A 177 -8.10 18.12 -15.96
N GLY A 178 -8.56 17.41 -14.93
CA GLY A 178 -8.95 16.00 -15.00
C GLY A 178 -7.81 15.01 -14.82
N SER A 179 -6.59 15.46 -14.54
CA SER A 179 -5.44 14.60 -14.26
C SER A 179 -5.48 14.04 -12.84
N ILE A 180 -4.68 12.99 -12.59
CA ILE A 180 -4.51 12.44 -11.24
C ILE A 180 -3.58 13.35 -10.45
N PRO A 181 -3.91 13.68 -9.18
CA PRO A 181 -3.10 14.57 -8.37
C PRO A 181 -1.68 14.08 -8.15
N LYS A 182 -0.80 15.03 -7.83
CA LYS A 182 0.59 14.74 -7.44
C LYS A 182 0.62 13.91 -6.17
N ASP A 183 1.57 12.98 -6.13
CA ASP A 183 1.77 12.09 -5.02
C ASP A 183 2.92 12.59 -4.13
N PHE A 184 2.62 12.84 -2.85
CA PHE A 184 3.62 13.29 -1.88
C PHE A 184 4.10 12.13 -1.00
N LYS A 185 5.42 11.99 -0.84
CA LYS A 185 6.03 11.06 0.13
C LYS A 185 6.94 11.83 1.08
N PHE A 186 6.59 11.83 2.35
CA PHE A 186 7.36 12.46 3.41
C PHE A 186 8.32 11.45 4.03
N TYR A 187 9.61 11.78 4.07
CA TYR A 187 10.65 10.97 4.71
C TYR A 187 10.91 11.50 6.11
N VAL A 188 10.40 10.78 7.11
CA VAL A 188 10.44 11.19 8.51
C VAL A 188 11.47 10.37 9.28
N PHE A 189 12.42 11.05 9.92
CA PHE A 189 13.48 10.46 10.73
C PHE A 189 13.38 11.01 12.16
N GLN A 190 13.24 10.11 13.13
CA GLN A 190 13.13 10.49 14.56
C GLN A 190 12.06 11.56 14.84
N GLY A 191 10.95 11.52 14.10
CA GLY A 191 9.83 12.46 14.24
C GLY A 191 9.95 13.75 13.44
N LYS A 192 11.05 13.98 12.70
CA LYS A 192 11.23 15.16 11.84
C LYS A 192 11.18 14.78 10.37
N CYS A 193 10.46 15.56 9.57
CA CYS A 193 10.49 15.41 8.12
C CYS A 193 11.80 16.01 7.60
N GLU A 194 12.59 15.21 6.89
CA GLU A 194 13.90 15.64 6.36
C GLU A 194 13.86 15.78 4.83
N MET A 195 12.94 15.07 4.15
CA MET A 195 12.80 15.15 2.70
C MET A 195 11.36 14.93 2.28
N VAL A 196 10.96 15.58 1.19
CA VAL A 196 9.67 15.40 0.52
C VAL A 196 9.92 14.97 -0.91
N MET A 197 9.37 13.82 -1.32
CA MET A 197 9.35 13.41 -2.72
C MET A 197 7.99 13.78 -3.32
N VAL A 198 8.02 14.53 -4.41
CA VAL A 198 6.84 14.81 -5.23
C VAL A 198 6.91 13.94 -6.47
N ILE A 199 5.86 13.15 -6.72
CA ILE A 199 5.72 12.29 -7.90
C ILE A 199 4.64 12.85 -8.80
N PHE A 200 5.01 13.12 -10.04
CA PHE A 200 4.13 13.60 -11.10
C PHE A 200 3.72 12.42 -12.00
N ASP A 201 2.57 12.52 -12.67
CA ASP A 201 2.13 11.61 -13.73
C ASP A 201 2.22 10.11 -13.40
N ARG A 202 1.87 9.75 -12.16
CA ARG A 202 2.06 8.41 -11.59
C ARG A 202 1.66 7.24 -12.49
N PHE A 203 0.58 7.40 -13.26
CA PHE A 203 -0.01 6.32 -14.05
C PHE A 203 0.37 6.33 -15.54
N ILE A 204 1.12 7.35 -16.01
CA ILE A 204 1.50 7.48 -17.42
C ILE A 204 3.02 7.35 -17.57
N GLY A 205 3.77 8.16 -16.85
CA GLY A 205 5.23 8.25 -16.95
C GLY A 205 5.77 8.94 -15.71
N PRO A 206 5.85 8.25 -14.57
CA PRO A 206 6.15 8.90 -13.30
C PRO A 206 7.50 9.59 -13.34
N THR A 207 7.51 10.89 -13.07
CA THR A 207 8.72 11.64 -12.74
C THR A 207 8.70 12.00 -11.27
N ARG A 208 9.88 12.21 -10.67
CA ARG A 208 9.98 12.53 -9.25
C ARG A 208 11.06 13.55 -8.98
N THR A 209 10.76 14.44 -8.05
CA THR A 209 11.71 15.43 -7.52
C THR A 209 11.77 15.30 -6.01
N LEU A 210 12.96 15.36 -5.45
CA LEU A 210 13.16 15.45 -4.00
C LEU A 210 13.32 16.90 -3.59
N TYR A 211 12.76 17.24 -2.44
CA TYR A 211 12.83 18.55 -1.83
C TYR A 211 13.21 18.43 -0.35
N THR A 212 13.82 19.47 0.20
CA THR A 212 13.85 19.73 1.64
C THR A 212 12.44 20.10 2.14
N PRO A 213 12.16 20.11 3.45
CA PRO A 213 10.90 20.59 4.01
C PRO A 213 10.58 22.05 3.64
N GLU A 214 11.61 22.86 3.37
CA GLU A 214 11.54 24.25 2.93
C GLU A 214 11.34 24.41 1.42
N TRP A 215 11.10 23.30 0.70
CA TRP A 215 10.87 23.25 -0.75
C TRP A 215 12.11 23.57 -1.62
N GLU A 216 13.31 23.38 -1.08
CA GLU A 216 14.54 23.46 -1.88
C GLU A 216 14.81 22.13 -2.60
N ILE A 217 15.19 22.17 -3.87
CA ILE A 217 15.42 20.96 -4.66
C ILE A 217 16.65 20.21 -4.15
N ILE A 218 16.50 18.91 -3.89
CA ILE A 218 17.59 17.99 -3.62
C ILE A 218 17.95 17.28 -4.94
N PRO A 219 19.15 17.50 -5.50
CA PRO A 219 19.56 16.87 -6.74
C PRO A 219 19.57 15.35 -6.62
N LEU A 220 18.84 14.66 -7.49
CA LEU A 220 18.94 13.21 -7.62
C LEU A 220 20.18 12.84 -8.43
N PRO A 221 20.93 11.80 -8.03
CA PRO A 221 21.98 11.24 -8.87
C PRO A 221 21.42 10.85 -10.25
N SER A 222 22.18 11.10 -11.32
CA SER A 222 21.81 10.84 -12.71
C SER A 222 21.36 9.41 -13.01
N ASN A 223 21.74 8.45 -12.17
CA ASN A 223 21.38 7.03 -12.29
C ASN A 223 20.25 6.59 -11.34
N SER A 224 19.46 7.52 -10.79
CA SER A 224 18.34 7.16 -9.92
C SER A 224 17.20 6.57 -10.76
N PRO A 225 16.87 5.27 -10.64
CA PRO A 225 15.78 4.67 -11.43
C PRO A 225 14.46 5.33 -11.06
N ALA A 226 13.62 5.67 -12.05
CA ALA A 226 12.31 6.33 -11.88
C ALA A 226 11.42 5.66 -10.82
#